data_AF-A0A972F1S0-F1
#
_entry.id   AF-A0A972F1S0-F1
#
_cell.length_a   1.000
_cell.length_b   1.000
_cell.length_c   1.000
_cell.angle_alpha   90.00
_cell.angle_beta   90.00
_cell.angle_gamma   90.00
#
_symmetry.space_group_name_H-M   'P 1'
#
loop_
_entity.id
_entity.type
_entity.pdbx_description
1 polymer ?
#
loop_
_entity_poly.entity_id
_entity_poly.type
_entity_poly.pdbx_seq_one_letter_code
_entity_poly.pdbx_strand_id
1 'polypeptide(L)'
;AGSTTTAGKWNILFDGFSSVNLLADNDMVFQGMGTVRTQGDLNLQAARITTGSYSDSSASFRPSRVAIDSAGTITTAAGSGVPGDASVPGGRLSFSAKNINHGGVVDLPSGQILLSASESINLAEHSLLLARGSRIATAEENHFHFAGGGSIVLQGGSLSMASGSLLDVSAHGEKGDAGSISVSASSLLELDGELRGMKGLGGAGGSFAVEAKSVDFDPLMEKLASGGFDNVLDIRAREGELIVDGTVTARKIRITADGGGITVGSRGVLDVSAATGGGSVELYAKNNLTLEAGSFITASGTGYGSDGGTVLLSSYYAGDLDAGGNPTGGILFKDGARIDVSGTGPGEGGTVWLRALRNRSDGTETDLNLAMGGDISGASAVTAEAARIYSYTGNKSISANDIKAWKSDSEKFLSSVNVAAMRARL
;
A
#
# COMPACT_ATOMS: atom_id res chain seq x y z
N ALA A 1 41.75 14.48 -11.26
CA ALA A 1 41.18 15.82 -11.51
C ALA A 1 40.60 15.84 -12.91
N GLY A 2 39.27 15.89 -13.03
CA GLY A 2 38.57 15.80 -14.31
C GLY A 2 37.06 15.97 -14.13
N SER A 3 36.56 17.08 -14.69
CA SER A 3 35.17 17.50 -14.91
C SER A 3 34.20 17.54 -13.72
N THR A 4 33.99 18.75 -13.19
CA THR A 4 32.68 19.20 -12.69
C THR A 4 31.65 19.04 -13.80
N THR A 5 30.90 17.93 -13.83
CA THR A 5 29.68 17.84 -14.63
C THR A 5 28.62 18.69 -13.97
N THR A 6 28.53 19.95 -14.41
CA THR A 6 27.38 20.82 -14.17
C THR A 6 26.18 20.26 -14.95
N ALA A 7 25.71 19.07 -14.61
CA ALA A 7 24.47 18.53 -15.17
C ALA A 7 23.33 19.29 -14.49
N GLY A 8 23.06 20.48 -15.04
CA GLY A 8 22.09 21.44 -14.54
C GLY A 8 20.64 21.05 -14.81
N LYS A 9 19.76 22.05 -14.75
CA LYS A 9 18.36 21.92 -15.16
C LYS A 9 18.26 21.88 -16.68
N TRP A 10 17.54 20.94 -17.26
CA TRP A 10 17.37 20.83 -18.72
C TRP A 10 15.99 20.32 -19.13
N ASN A 11 15.53 20.68 -20.33
CA ASN A 11 14.31 20.16 -20.95
C ASN A 11 14.59 19.86 -22.42
N ILE A 12 14.30 18.63 -22.85
CA ILE A 12 14.49 18.16 -24.23
C ILE A 12 13.11 17.80 -24.78
N LEU A 13 12.75 18.36 -25.94
CA LEU A 13 11.53 18.03 -26.68
C LEU A 13 11.91 17.50 -28.06
N PHE A 14 11.43 16.31 -28.40
CA PHE A 14 11.44 15.78 -29.75
C PHE A 14 10.03 15.91 -30.34
N ASP A 15 9.89 16.81 -31.31
CA ASP A 15 8.64 17.12 -31.98
C ASP A 15 8.70 16.75 -33.48
N GLY A 16 7.56 16.45 -34.09
CA GLY A 16 7.43 16.08 -35.50
C GLY A 16 7.79 14.62 -35.82
N PHE A 17 8.13 13.81 -34.83
CA PHE A 17 8.46 12.39 -35.01
C PHE A 17 7.34 11.50 -34.48
N SER A 18 6.95 10.50 -35.28
CA SER A 18 6.03 9.44 -34.83
C SER A 18 6.69 8.47 -33.86
N SER A 19 8.02 8.35 -33.88
CA SER A 19 8.81 7.54 -32.97
C SER A 19 10.23 8.10 -32.79
N VAL A 20 10.76 8.02 -31.57
CA VAL A 20 12.14 8.37 -31.19
C VAL A 20 12.80 7.14 -30.58
N ASN A 21 14.01 6.81 -31.04
CA ASN A 21 14.80 5.70 -30.50
C ASN A 21 16.06 6.25 -29.83
N LEU A 22 16.24 5.96 -28.54
CA LEU A 22 17.47 6.23 -27.79
C LEU A 22 18.12 4.89 -27.45
N LEU A 23 19.29 4.64 -28.03
CA LEU A 23 19.99 3.37 -27.94
C LEU A 23 21.34 3.57 -27.25
N ALA A 24 21.63 2.76 -26.26
CA ALA A 24 22.92 2.65 -25.60
C ALA A 24 23.27 1.16 -25.45
N ASP A 25 24.52 0.79 -25.68
CA ASP A 25 24.93 -0.61 -25.51
C ASP A 25 24.98 -0.98 -24.02
N ASN A 26 25.55 -0.10 -23.19
CA ASN A 26 25.75 -0.30 -21.75
C ASN A 26 24.69 0.50 -20.94
N ASP A 27 25.12 1.44 -20.10
CA ASP A 27 24.22 2.27 -19.31
C ASP A 27 23.63 3.44 -20.11
N MET A 28 22.33 3.67 -19.97
CA MET A 28 21.69 4.96 -20.26
C MET A 28 21.55 5.73 -18.96
N VAL A 29 22.47 6.67 -18.72
CA VAL A 29 22.55 7.45 -17.49
C VAL A 29 21.95 8.83 -17.69
N PHE A 30 20.88 9.12 -16.95
CA PHE A 30 20.31 10.47 -16.89
C PHE A 30 20.90 11.26 -15.71
N GLN A 31 21.45 12.46 -15.97
CA GLN A 31 22.10 13.30 -14.96
C GLN A 31 21.44 14.68 -14.87
N GLY A 32 21.32 15.20 -13.64
CA GLY A 32 20.78 16.54 -13.38
C GLY A 32 19.29 16.54 -13.05
N MET A 33 18.63 17.68 -13.29
CA MET A 33 17.18 17.82 -13.17
C MET A 33 16.59 18.07 -14.54
N GLY A 34 15.79 17.16 -15.08
CA GLY A 34 15.28 17.42 -16.43
C GLY A 34 14.15 16.58 -16.92
N THR A 35 13.71 16.93 -18.13
CA THR A 35 12.60 16.28 -18.80
C THR A 35 12.96 15.92 -20.23
N VAL A 36 12.64 14.69 -20.65
CA VAL A 36 12.65 14.26 -22.05
C VAL A 36 11.21 14.13 -22.48
N ARG A 37 10.81 14.79 -23.56
CA ARG A 37 9.44 14.76 -24.09
C ARG A 37 9.40 14.34 -25.55
N THR A 38 8.42 13.51 -25.89
CA THR A 38 8.14 13.07 -27.27
C THR A 38 6.64 13.18 -27.56
N GLN A 39 6.26 13.57 -28.79
CA GLN A 39 4.85 13.51 -29.22
C GLN A 39 4.42 12.12 -29.69
N GLY A 40 5.34 11.39 -30.34
CA GLY A 40 5.15 9.99 -30.74
C GLY A 40 5.70 9.01 -29.73
N ASP A 41 5.91 7.77 -30.17
CA ASP A 41 6.46 6.70 -29.32
C ASP A 41 7.92 6.98 -28.94
N LEU A 42 8.34 6.51 -27.76
CA LEU A 42 9.72 6.58 -27.29
C LEU A 42 10.23 5.18 -26.95
N ASN A 43 11.27 4.75 -27.67
CA ASN A 43 11.95 3.48 -27.42
C ASN A 43 13.31 3.75 -26.77
N LEU A 44 13.53 3.15 -25.59
CA LEU A 44 14.79 3.22 -24.85
C LEU A 44 15.42 1.84 -24.80
N GLN A 45 16.62 1.69 -25.34
CA GLN A 45 17.35 0.44 -25.26
C GLN A 45 18.68 0.66 -24.54
N ALA A 46 18.92 -0.09 -23.47
CA ALA A 46 20.15 -0.05 -22.68
C ALA A 46 20.33 -1.35 -21.90
N ALA A 47 21.58 -1.74 -21.60
CA ALA A 47 21.83 -2.81 -20.63
C ALA A 47 21.26 -2.44 -19.25
N ARG A 48 21.29 -1.15 -18.91
CA ARG A 48 20.66 -0.58 -17.71
C ARG A 48 20.28 0.88 -17.92
N ILE A 49 19.06 1.25 -17.53
CA ILE A 49 18.62 2.64 -17.43
C ILE A 49 18.76 3.08 -15.97
N THR A 50 19.47 4.19 -15.73
CA THR A 50 19.76 4.66 -14.37
C THR A 50 19.89 6.17 -14.31
N THR A 51 20.07 6.70 -13.09
CA THR A 51 20.34 8.11 -12.85
C THR A 51 21.72 8.30 -12.20
N GLY A 52 22.42 9.37 -12.57
CA GLY A 52 23.65 9.76 -11.89
C GLY A 52 23.41 10.77 -10.76
N SER A 53 24.47 11.42 -10.32
CA SER A 53 24.41 12.61 -9.47
C SER A 53 24.85 13.85 -10.24
N TYR A 54 24.57 15.02 -9.68
CA TYR A 54 25.09 16.29 -10.15
C TYR A 54 25.49 17.16 -8.95
N SER A 55 26.26 18.21 -9.20
CA SER A 55 26.59 19.24 -8.21
C SER A 55 26.10 20.60 -8.67
N ASP A 56 25.84 21.49 -7.72
CA ASP A 56 25.53 22.90 -7.98
C ASP A 56 26.20 23.81 -6.94
N SER A 57 25.96 25.12 -7.02
CA SER A 57 26.55 26.10 -6.09
C SER A 57 26.15 25.90 -4.62
N SER A 58 25.15 25.06 -4.34
CA SER A 58 24.61 24.83 -3.00
C SER A 58 24.93 23.45 -2.42
N ALA A 59 25.32 22.47 -3.24
CA ALA A 59 25.76 21.16 -2.76
C ALA A 59 26.71 20.45 -3.75
N SER A 60 27.72 19.78 -3.21
CA SER A 60 28.66 18.93 -3.96
C SER A 60 28.06 17.62 -4.42
N PHE A 61 26.92 17.20 -3.85
CA PHE A 61 26.20 16.00 -4.25
C PHE A 61 24.69 16.26 -4.24
N ARG A 62 24.05 15.99 -5.37
CA ARG A 62 22.60 15.93 -5.51
C ARG A 62 22.20 14.72 -6.34
N PRO A 63 21.26 13.89 -5.86
CA PRO A 63 20.69 12.84 -6.68
C PRO A 63 19.88 13.43 -7.85
N SER A 64 20.03 12.87 -9.05
CA SER A 64 19.34 13.38 -10.25
C SER A 64 17.83 13.12 -10.20
N ARG A 65 17.05 13.97 -10.86
CA ARG A 65 15.58 13.85 -10.95
C ARG A 65 15.14 14.06 -12.39
N VAL A 66 14.66 13.00 -13.04
CA VAL A 66 14.36 13.03 -14.47
C VAL A 66 12.97 12.47 -14.75
N ALA A 67 12.23 13.19 -15.60
CA ALA A 67 10.96 12.74 -16.15
C ALA A 67 11.10 12.43 -17.64
N ILE A 68 10.50 11.33 -18.07
CA ILE A 68 10.47 10.85 -19.44
C ILE A 68 8.99 10.79 -19.82
N ASP A 69 8.56 11.72 -20.65
CA ASP A 69 7.16 11.88 -21.06
C ASP A 69 7.01 11.54 -22.56
N SER A 70 6.02 10.74 -22.90
CA SER A 70 5.60 10.48 -24.28
C SER A 70 4.09 10.64 -24.38
N ALA A 71 3.59 11.27 -25.45
CA ALA A 71 2.15 11.25 -25.74
C ALA A 71 1.69 9.94 -26.41
N GLY A 72 2.62 9.07 -26.79
CA GLY A 72 2.40 7.72 -27.32
C GLY A 72 2.76 6.63 -26.32
N THR A 73 3.50 5.63 -26.78
CA THR A 73 3.99 4.49 -26.00
C THR A 73 5.44 4.69 -25.60
N ILE A 74 5.78 4.41 -24.34
CA ILE A 74 7.18 4.21 -23.93
C ILE A 74 7.47 2.72 -23.94
N THR A 75 8.46 2.31 -24.73
CA THR A 75 9.00 0.95 -24.70
C THR A 75 10.42 1.00 -24.18
N THR A 76 10.75 0.10 -23.25
CA THR A 76 12.14 -0.13 -22.83
C THR A 76 12.54 -1.55 -23.20
N ALA A 77 13.80 -1.74 -23.58
CA ALA A 77 14.36 -3.03 -23.91
C ALA A 77 15.78 -3.17 -23.35
N ALA A 78 16.20 -4.40 -23.07
CA ALA A 78 17.60 -4.69 -22.77
C ALA A 78 18.48 -4.40 -24.00
N GLY A 79 19.61 -3.75 -23.76
CA GLY A 79 20.72 -3.62 -24.71
C GLY A 79 21.60 -4.87 -24.72
N SER A 80 22.52 -4.95 -25.68
CA SER A 80 23.44 -6.09 -25.83
C SER A 80 24.73 -5.97 -25.00
N GLY A 81 24.97 -4.83 -24.35
CA GLY A 81 26.16 -4.60 -23.53
C GLY A 81 25.98 -5.07 -22.08
N VAL A 82 26.84 -4.58 -21.20
CA VAL A 82 26.88 -4.94 -19.77
C VAL A 82 26.71 -3.68 -18.93
N PRO A 83 25.89 -3.70 -17.86
CA PRO A 83 25.78 -2.56 -16.96
C PRO A 83 27.14 -2.20 -16.33
N GLY A 84 27.40 -0.91 -16.15
CA GLY A 84 28.62 -0.46 -15.47
C GLY A 84 28.60 -0.72 -13.96
N ASP A 85 29.78 -0.73 -13.32
CA ASP A 85 29.91 -0.92 -11.86
C ASP A 85 29.47 0.31 -11.04
N ALA A 86 29.37 1.47 -11.69
CA ALA A 86 29.01 2.71 -11.02
C ALA A 86 27.55 2.64 -10.53
N SER A 87 27.35 3.01 -9.27
CA SER A 87 26.05 3.07 -8.62
C SER A 87 25.95 4.37 -7.83
N VAL A 88 24.92 5.15 -8.08
CA VAL A 88 24.64 6.40 -7.37
C VAL A 88 23.35 6.22 -6.58
N PRO A 89 23.40 6.25 -5.24
CA PRO A 89 22.21 6.08 -4.42
C PRO A 89 21.29 7.31 -4.52
N GLY A 90 19.99 7.04 -4.38
CA GLY A 90 18.93 8.02 -4.50
C GLY A 90 18.49 8.21 -5.95
N GLY A 91 18.02 9.42 -6.24
CA GLY A 91 17.56 9.78 -7.57
C GLY A 91 16.07 9.50 -7.76
N ARG A 92 15.53 10.07 -8.84
CA ARG A 92 14.17 9.80 -9.29
C ARG A 92 14.13 9.69 -10.80
N LEU A 93 13.52 8.63 -11.29
CA LEU A 93 13.19 8.45 -12.69
C LEU A 93 11.69 8.18 -12.81
N SER A 94 10.99 9.03 -13.57
CA SER A 94 9.57 8.84 -13.84
C SER A 94 9.30 8.73 -15.32
N PHE A 95 8.44 7.79 -15.70
CA PHE A 95 7.96 7.57 -17.06
C PHE A 95 6.47 7.87 -17.10
N SER A 96 6.04 8.71 -18.05
CA SER A 96 4.63 9.04 -18.27
C SER A 96 4.26 8.84 -19.74
N ALA A 97 3.24 8.02 -20.00
CA ALA A 97 2.81 7.68 -21.36
C ALA A 97 1.34 7.28 -21.44
N LYS A 98 0.83 7.00 -22.64
CA LYS A 98 -0.43 6.25 -22.78
C LYS A 98 -0.23 4.80 -22.38
N ASN A 99 0.78 4.17 -22.96
CA ASN A 99 1.18 2.79 -22.71
C ASN A 99 2.65 2.73 -22.31
N ILE A 100 2.99 1.89 -21.34
CA ILE A 100 4.37 1.61 -20.95
C ILE A 100 4.62 0.12 -21.08
N ASN A 101 5.50 -0.25 -22.01
CA ASN A 101 5.98 -1.63 -22.18
C ASN A 101 7.41 -1.69 -21.64
N HIS A 102 7.57 -2.23 -20.44
CA HIS A 102 8.87 -2.38 -19.84
C HIS A 102 9.48 -3.75 -20.21
N GLY A 103 10.77 -3.76 -20.53
CA GLY A 103 11.58 -4.94 -20.75
C GLY A 103 13.05 -4.56 -20.57
N GLY A 104 13.81 -5.29 -19.74
CA GLY A 104 15.17 -4.90 -19.36
C GLY A 104 15.22 -4.25 -17.97
N VAL A 105 16.22 -3.41 -17.71
CA VAL A 105 16.61 -3.02 -16.34
C VAL A 105 16.49 -1.51 -16.12
N VAL A 106 15.74 -1.12 -15.10
CA VAL A 106 15.79 0.21 -14.48
C VAL A 106 16.31 0.06 -13.06
N ASP A 107 17.47 0.63 -12.76
CA ASP A 107 18.18 0.45 -11.49
C ASP A 107 18.51 1.80 -10.86
N LEU A 108 17.79 2.14 -9.79
CA LEU A 108 17.95 3.36 -8.99
C LEU A 108 18.12 2.98 -7.51
N PRO A 109 19.32 2.57 -7.08
CA PRO A 109 19.56 2.14 -5.70
C PRO A 109 19.15 3.21 -4.69
N SER A 110 18.34 2.85 -3.70
CA SER A 110 17.75 3.77 -2.70
C SER A 110 16.98 4.97 -3.31
N GLY A 111 16.58 4.87 -4.58
CA GLY A 111 15.95 5.92 -5.36
C GLY A 111 14.45 5.71 -5.57
N GLN A 112 13.88 6.45 -6.50
CA GLN A 112 12.45 6.42 -6.80
C GLN A 112 12.20 6.11 -8.28
N ILE A 113 11.46 5.04 -8.55
CA ILE A 113 11.01 4.66 -9.89
C ILE A 113 9.49 4.87 -9.95
N LEU A 114 9.02 5.62 -10.93
CA LEU A 114 7.58 5.85 -11.16
C LEU A 114 7.23 5.52 -12.61
N LEU A 115 6.31 4.57 -12.83
CA LEU A 115 5.68 4.34 -14.12
C LEU A 115 4.22 4.80 -14.04
N SER A 116 3.81 5.72 -14.91
CA SER A 116 2.44 6.25 -14.96
C SER A 116 1.92 6.18 -16.40
N ALA A 117 0.95 5.30 -16.63
CA ALA A 117 0.31 5.10 -17.92
C ALA A 117 -1.19 5.41 -17.83
N SER A 118 -1.73 6.18 -18.79
CA SER A 118 -3.18 6.42 -18.82
C SER A 118 -3.99 5.21 -19.26
N GLU A 119 -3.38 4.27 -20.00
CA GLU A 119 -4.02 3.07 -20.53
C GLU A 119 -3.42 1.80 -19.92
N SER A 120 -2.15 1.46 -20.21
CA SER A 120 -1.58 0.20 -19.73
C SER A 120 -0.11 0.26 -19.32
N ILE A 121 0.24 -0.53 -18.30
CA ILE A 121 1.63 -0.89 -17.95
C ILE A 121 1.78 -2.39 -18.15
N ASN A 122 2.73 -2.81 -18.98
CA ASN A 122 3.10 -4.22 -19.14
C ASN A 122 4.58 -4.39 -18.78
N LEU A 123 4.86 -5.19 -17.75
CA LEU A 123 6.22 -5.60 -17.39
C LEU A 123 6.45 -7.01 -17.94
N ALA A 124 7.33 -7.14 -18.95
CA ALA A 124 7.63 -8.41 -19.61
C ALA A 124 8.48 -9.35 -18.73
N GLU A 125 8.66 -10.60 -19.14
CA GLU A 125 9.36 -11.68 -18.38
C GLU A 125 10.77 -11.31 -17.87
N HIS A 126 11.44 -10.30 -18.41
CA HIS A 126 12.77 -9.86 -17.95
C HIS A 126 12.80 -8.39 -17.52
N SER A 127 11.65 -7.84 -17.14
CA SER A 127 11.53 -6.52 -16.54
C SER A 127 12.08 -6.50 -15.12
N LEU A 128 13.11 -5.68 -14.87
CA LEU A 128 13.70 -5.48 -13.56
C LEU A 128 13.58 -4.01 -13.17
N LEU A 129 12.74 -3.71 -12.18
CA LEU A 129 12.71 -2.41 -11.53
C LEU A 129 13.38 -2.54 -10.16
N LEU A 130 14.56 -1.95 -10.01
CA LEU A 130 15.43 -2.14 -8.86
C LEU A 130 15.60 -0.81 -8.12
N ALA A 131 15.08 -0.73 -6.90
CA ALA A 131 15.28 0.37 -5.98
C ALA A 131 15.84 -0.15 -4.65
N ARG A 132 16.88 -0.98 -4.72
CA ARG A 132 17.46 -1.67 -3.57
C ARG A 132 18.26 -0.74 -2.66
N GLY A 133 18.33 -1.07 -1.38
CA GLY A 133 19.17 -0.38 -0.41
C GLY A 133 20.64 -0.37 -0.80
N SER A 134 21.35 0.68 -0.40
CA SER A 134 22.72 0.95 -0.85
C SER A 134 23.69 0.99 0.32
N ARG A 135 24.88 0.43 0.13
CA ARG A 135 26.04 0.61 1.02
C ARG A 135 26.95 1.70 0.46
N ILE A 136 27.17 2.75 1.25
CA ILE A 136 27.92 3.95 0.86
C ILE A 136 29.18 4.02 1.71
N ALA A 137 30.35 3.93 1.08
CA ALA A 137 31.62 4.10 1.77
C ALA A 137 31.79 5.55 2.23
N THR A 138 32.33 5.76 3.43
CA THR A 138 32.66 7.10 3.94
C THR A 138 34.13 7.44 3.68
N ALA A 139 34.54 8.64 4.05
CA ALA A 139 35.94 9.04 4.00
C ALA A 139 36.82 8.29 5.02
N GLU A 140 36.21 7.69 6.04
CA GLU A 140 36.89 6.86 7.02
C GLU A 140 36.96 5.42 6.52
N GLU A 141 38.16 4.83 6.56
CA GLU A 141 38.38 3.46 6.11
C GLU A 141 37.47 2.48 6.89
N ASN A 142 36.85 1.55 6.17
CA ASN A 142 35.92 0.53 6.70
C ASN A 142 34.67 1.06 7.42
N HIS A 143 34.33 2.34 7.25
CA HIS A 143 33.05 2.87 7.70
C HIS A 143 32.07 2.99 6.53
N PHE A 144 30.84 2.53 6.78
CA PHE A 144 29.78 2.51 5.77
C PHE A 144 28.49 3.14 6.32
N HIS A 145 27.84 3.93 5.49
CA HIS A 145 26.45 4.30 5.66
C HIS A 145 25.56 3.37 4.83
N PHE A 146 24.41 3.01 5.38
CA PHE A 146 23.41 2.19 4.69
C PHE A 146 22.18 3.05 4.44
N ALA A 147 21.82 3.19 3.17
CA ALA A 147 20.54 3.75 2.78
C ALA A 147 19.54 2.59 2.61
N GLY A 148 18.33 2.78 3.13
CA GLY A 148 17.24 1.81 2.98
C GLY A 148 16.83 1.61 1.51
N GLY A 149 15.94 0.65 1.30
CA GLY A 149 15.28 0.49 0.01
C GLY A 149 14.56 1.75 -0.43
N GLY A 150 14.51 1.97 -1.73
CA GLY A 150 13.81 3.06 -2.39
C GLY A 150 12.32 2.77 -2.60
N SER A 151 11.70 3.43 -3.57
CA SER A 151 10.28 3.23 -3.86
C SER A 151 10.00 2.96 -5.33
N ILE A 152 9.10 2.01 -5.59
CA ILE A 152 8.58 1.74 -6.93
C ILE A 152 7.08 2.04 -6.92
N VAL A 153 6.64 2.89 -7.85
CA VAL A 153 5.23 3.27 -7.99
C VAL A 153 4.77 2.97 -9.41
N LEU A 154 3.71 2.18 -9.54
CA LEU A 154 3.10 1.82 -10.81
C LEU A 154 1.64 2.31 -10.83
N GLN A 155 1.27 3.11 -11.82
CA GLN A 155 -0.08 3.65 -11.97
C GLN A 155 -0.53 3.44 -13.42
N GLY A 156 -1.47 2.52 -13.64
CA GLY A 156 -1.95 2.16 -14.97
C GLY A 156 -3.47 2.10 -15.04
N GLY A 157 -4.02 2.13 -16.26
CA GLY A 157 -5.39 1.69 -16.46
C GLY A 157 -5.48 0.17 -16.22
N SER A 158 -4.82 -0.61 -17.07
CA SER A 158 -4.49 -2.02 -16.83
C SER A 158 -3.02 -2.15 -16.43
N LEU A 159 -2.70 -3.10 -15.56
CA LEU A 159 -1.34 -3.41 -15.15
C LEU A 159 -1.12 -4.92 -15.20
N SER A 160 -0.16 -5.34 -16.00
CA SER A 160 0.30 -6.73 -16.06
C SER A 160 1.78 -6.81 -15.76
N MET A 161 2.16 -7.81 -14.98
CA MET A 161 3.54 -8.08 -14.61
C MET A 161 3.78 -9.57 -14.80
N ALA A 162 4.44 -9.93 -15.90
CA ALA A 162 4.61 -11.32 -16.31
C ALA A 162 5.51 -12.09 -15.34
N SER A 163 5.32 -13.41 -15.27
CA SER A 163 6.29 -14.30 -14.60
C SER A 163 7.71 -14.03 -15.12
N GLY A 164 8.71 -14.08 -14.24
CA GLY A 164 10.10 -13.73 -14.53
C GLY A 164 10.46 -12.25 -14.31
N SER A 165 9.48 -11.34 -14.33
CA SER A 165 9.73 -9.94 -13.95
C SER A 165 9.97 -9.77 -12.45
N LEU A 166 10.63 -8.68 -12.05
CA LEU A 166 10.99 -8.40 -10.65
C LEU A 166 10.83 -6.91 -10.31
N LEU A 167 10.16 -6.66 -9.19
CA LEU A 167 10.23 -5.40 -8.46
C LEU A 167 11.02 -5.61 -7.16
N ASP A 168 12.14 -4.92 -6.98
CA ASP A 168 13.00 -5.11 -5.82
C ASP A 168 13.28 -3.80 -5.08
N VAL A 169 12.73 -3.70 -3.87
CA VAL A 169 12.94 -2.61 -2.92
C VAL A 169 13.64 -3.10 -1.65
N SER A 170 14.29 -4.26 -1.68
CA SER A 170 14.98 -4.83 -0.53
C SER A 170 16.04 -3.88 0.03
N ALA A 171 16.28 -3.94 1.32
CA ALA A 171 17.41 -3.27 1.95
C ALA A 171 18.75 -3.87 1.47
N HIS A 172 19.85 -3.23 1.86
CA HIS A 172 21.14 -3.88 1.77
C HIS A 172 21.22 -5.01 2.82
N GLY A 173 21.67 -6.21 2.44
CA GLY A 173 21.60 -7.39 3.32
C GLY A 173 22.31 -7.25 4.68
N GLU A 174 23.34 -6.40 4.74
CA GLU A 174 24.04 -6.12 6.00
C GLU A 174 23.20 -5.32 7.01
N LYS A 175 22.41 -4.33 6.57
CA LYS A 175 21.65 -3.39 7.42
C LYS A 175 20.61 -2.61 6.62
N GLY A 176 19.59 -2.15 7.32
CA GLY A 176 18.64 -1.14 6.85
C GLY A 176 17.25 -1.68 6.59
N ASP A 177 16.32 -0.75 6.45
CA ASP A 177 14.92 -1.05 6.16
C ASP A 177 14.74 -1.28 4.67
N ALA A 178 13.84 -2.19 4.31
CA ALA A 178 13.37 -2.29 2.94
C ALA A 178 12.49 -1.08 2.59
N GLY A 179 12.32 -0.89 1.29
CA GLY A 179 11.57 0.20 0.71
C GLY A 179 10.09 -0.12 0.52
N SER A 180 9.47 0.52 -0.47
CA SER A 180 8.04 0.41 -0.72
C SER A 180 7.66 0.20 -2.18
N ILE A 181 6.62 -0.59 -2.39
CA ILE A 181 5.96 -0.76 -3.69
C ILE A 181 4.52 -0.25 -3.57
N SER A 182 4.10 0.59 -4.51
CA SER A 182 2.71 1.05 -4.64
C SER A 182 2.20 0.78 -6.04
N VAL A 183 1.05 0.11 -6.13
CA VAL A 183 0.42 -0.29 -7.38
C VAL A 183 -1.00 0.27 -7.45
N SER A 184 -1.35 0.91 -8.55
CA SER A 184 -2.72 1.36 -8.83
C SER A 184 -3.14 0.94 -10.24
N ALA A 185 -4.26 0.23 -10.33
CA ALA A 185 -4.84 -0.23 -11.58
C ALA A 185 -6.35 0.02 -11.61
N SER A 186 -6.84 0.82 -12.55
CA SER A 186 -8.27 1.15 -12.63
C SER A 186 -9.14 0.06 -13.26
N SER A 187 -8.53 -0.93 -13.93
CA SER A 187 -9.22 -2.03 -14.64
C SER A 187 -8.67 -3.40 -14.25
N LEU A 188 -7.67 -3.92 -14.97
CA LEU A 188 -7.03 -5.21 -14.74
C LEU A 188 -5.77 -5.05 -13.89
N LEU A 189 -5.57 -5.96 -12.94
CA LEU A 189 -4.32 -6.11 -12.20
C LEU A 189 -3.87 -7.58 -12.24
N GLU A 190 -2.69 -7.82 -12.79
CA GLU A 190 -2.02 -9.13 -12.81
C GLU A 190 -0.57 -8.96 -12.33
N LEU A 191 -0.19 -9.71 -11.29
CA LEU A 191 1.11 -9.61 -10.62
C LEU A 191 1.83 -10.97 -10.57
N ASP A 192 2.05 -11.59 -11.72
CA ASP A 192 2.66 -12.92 -11.82
C ASP A 192 4.18 -12.91 -11.54
N GLY A 193 4.83 -11.77 -11.70
CA GLY A 193 6.25 -11.57 -11.37
C GLY A 193 6.57 -11.65 -9.87
N GLU A 194 7.84 -11.44 -9.56
CA GLU A 194 8.38 -11.46 -8.20
C GLU A 194 8.36 -10.06 -7.56
N LEU A 195 8.01 -10.01 -6.27
CA LEU A 195 8.04 -8.81 -5.44
C LEU A 195 9.05 -9.05 -4.31
N ARG A 196 10.05 -8.17 -4.16
CA ARG A 196 11.05 -8.26 -3.09
C ARG A 196 11.12 -6.99 -2.26
N GLY A 197 11.04 -7.15 -0.95
CA GLY A 197 11.13 -6.11 0.07
C GLY A 197 11.86 -6.65 1.30
N MET A 198 12.96 -7.38 1.10
CA MET A 198 13.69 -8.03 2.19
C MET A 198 14.42 -7.01 3.07
N LYS A 199 14.25 -7.11 4.39
CA LYS A 199 14.99 -6.30 5.36
C LYS A 199 16.45 -6.71 5.47
N GLY A 200 17.30 -5.76 5.83
CA GLY A 200 18.66 -6.03 6.30
C GLY A 200 18.65 -6.40 7.79
N LEU A 201 19.83 -6.69 8.34
CA LEU A 201 19.95 -7.01 9.76
C LEU A 201 19.40 -5.88 10.64
N GLY A 202 18.43 -6.22 11.50
CA GLY A 202 17.79 -5.30 12.43
C GLY A 202 16.86 -4.25 11.80
N GLY A 203 16.59 -4.33 10.49
CA GLY A 203 15.67 -3.43 9.80
C GLY A 203 14.22 -3.91 9.78
N ALA A 204 13.32 -3.10 9.23
CA ALA A 204 11.95 -3.45 8.89
C ALA A 204 11.84 -3.99 7.46
N GLY A 205 10.92 -4.93 7.22
CA GLY A 205 10.64 -5.43 5.88
C GLY A 205 9.87 -4.43 5.02
N GLY A 206 9.48 -4.88 3.83
CA GLY A 206 8.91 -4.03 2.80
C GLY A 206 7.53 -3.50 3.16
N SER A 207 7.21 -2.33 2.60
CA SER A 207 5.83 -1.83 2.57
C SER A 207 5.21 -2.06 1.19
N PHE A 208 3.95 -2.51 1.15
CA PHE A 208 3.20 -2.72 -0.07
C PHE A 208 1.83 -2.04 0.00
N ALA A 209 1.47 -1.32 -1.05
CA ALA A 209 0.15 -0.74 -1.22
C ALA A 209 -0.43 -1.10 -2.59
N VAL A 210 -1.69 -1.52 -2.63
CA VAL A 210 -2.41 -1.77 -3.88
C VAL A 210 -3.79 -1.14 -3.87
N GLU A 211 -4.13 -0.47 -4.95
CA GLU A 211 -5.49 -0.06 -5.28
C GLU A 211 -5.88 -0.63 -6.63
N ALA A 212 -6.87 -1.52 -6.67
CA ALA A 212 -7.31 -2.15 -7.90
C ALA A 212 -8.83 -2.30 -7.97
N LYS A 213 -9.35 -2.53 -9.17
CA LYS A 213 -10.76 -2.87 -9.36
C LYS A 213 -11.15 -4.08 -8.49
N SER A 214 -10.40 -5.16 -8.60
CA SER A 214 -10.49 -6.37 -7.77
C SER A 214 -9.08 -6.81 -7.37
N VAL A 215 -8.97 -7.49 -6.24
CA VAL A 215 -7.69 -8.04 -5.74
C VAL A 215 -7.90 -9.52 -5.41
N ASP A 216 -7.06 -10.38 -5.99
CA ASP A 216 -6.97 -11.78 -5.56
C ASP A 216 -6.12 -11.84 -4.28
N PHE A 217 -6.80 -11.84 -3.13
CA PHE A 217 -6.20 -11.46 -1.86
C PHE A 217 -5.17 -12.48 -1.34
N ASP A 218 -5.56 -13.74 -1.16
CA ASP A 218 -4.69 -14.74 -0.53
C ASP A 218 -3.42 -15.03 -1.37
N PRO A 219 -3.48 -15.24 -2.71
CA PRO A 219 -2.29 -15.41 -3.53
C PRO A 219 -1.35 -14.19 -3.50
N LEU A 220 -1.91 -12.98 -3.43
CA LEU A 220 -1.11 -11.77 -3.25
C LEU A 220 -0.42 -11.77 -1.89
N MET A 221 -1.11 -12.12 -0.81
CA MET A 221 -0.52 -12.14 0.54
C MET A 221 0.60 -13.17 0.65
N GLU A 222 0.44 -14.36 0.05
CA GLU A 222 1.51 -15.38 -0.02
C GLU A 222 2.74 -14.83 -0.74
N LYS A 223 2.54 -14.16 -1.88
CA LYS A 223 3.62 -13.52 -2.64
C LYS A 223 4.32 -12.44 -1.82
N LEU A 224 3.57 -11.57 -1.14
CA LEU A 224 4.12 -10.50 -0.31
C LEU A 224 4.90 -11.04 0.90
N ALA A 225 4.37 -12.06 1.58
CA ALA A 225 5.06 -12.72 2.68
C ALA A 225 6.38 -13.35 2.22
N SER A 226 6.37 -14.07 1.10
CA SER A 226 7.58 -14.65 0.50
C SER A 226 8.59 -13.59 0.06
N GLY A 227 8.11 -12.40 -0.32
CA GLY A 227 8.91 -11.25 -0.72
C GLY A 227 9.50 -10.45 0.45
N GLY A 228 9.12 -10.74 1.70
CA GLY A 228 9.59 -10.00 2.89
C GLY A 228 8.81 -8.73 3.21
N PHE A 229 7.59 -8.58 2.71
CA PHE A 229 6.72 -7.44 3.04
C PHE A 229 6.00 -7.67 4.37
N ASP A 230 6.67 -7.33 5.47
CA ASP A 230 6.16 -7.48 6.85
C ASP A 230 6.04 -6.14 7.61
N ASN A 231 6.14 -4.99 6.93
CA ASN A 231 6.05 -3.68 7.57
C ASN A 231 4.66 -3.05 7.43
N VAL A 232 4.27 -2.63 6.22
CA VAL A 232 2.95 -2.04 5.96
C VAL A 232 2.30 -2.76 4.78
N LEU A 233 1.05 -3.21 4.96
CA LEU A 233 0.21 -3.73 3.90
C LEU A 233 -1.06 -2.87 3.82
N ASP A 234 -1.25 -2.14 2.72
CA ASP A 234 -2.45 -1.32 2.45
C ASP A 234 -3.15 -1.83 1.18
N ILE A 235 -4.23 -2.58 1.37
CA ILE A 235 -4.93 -3.30 0.30
C ILE A 235 -6.30 -2.67 0.09
N ARG A 236 -6.54 -2.17 -1.12
CA ARG A 236 -7.81 -1.55 -1.49
C ARG A 236 -8.40 -2.16 -2.76
N ALA A 237 -9.53 -2.83 -2.63
CA ALA A 237 -10.34 -3.29 -3.75
C ALA A 237 -11.53 -2.34 -3.96
N ARG A 238 -11.74 -1.89 -5.21
CA ARG A 238 -12.86 -1.02 -5.57
C ARG A 238 -14.18 -1.78 -5.68
N GLU A 239 -14.11 -3.04 -6.09
CA GLU A 239 -15.22 -3.96 -6.30
C GLU A 239 -14.90 -5.34 -5.72
N GLY A 240 -15.94 -6.15 -5.50
CA GLY A 240 -15.81 -7.50 -4.99
C GLY A 240 -15.63 -7.58 -3.47
N GLU A 241 -15.84 -8.79 -2.95
CA GLU A 241 -15.60 -9.13 -1.55
C GLU A 241 -14.12 -9.43 -1.33
N LEU A 242 -13.59 -9.08 -0.17
CA LEU A 242 -12.24 -9.49 0.25
C LEU A 242 -12.34 -10.58 1.30
N ILE A 243 -11.71 -11.72 1.03
CA ILE A 243 -11.67 -12.87 1.93
C ILE A 243 -10.22 -13.05 2.39
N VAL A 244 -10.01 -13.12 3.70
CA VAL A 244 -8.74 -13.46 4.34
C VAL A 244 -8.87 -14.88 4.88
N ASP A 245 -8.37 -15.90 4.19
CA ASP A 245 -8.45 -17.30 4.66
C ASP A 245 -7.07 -17.96 4.88
N GLY A 246 -6.03 -17.13 4.88
CA GLY A 246 -4.67 -17.47 5.31
C GLY A 246 -4.12 -16.55 6.40
N THR A 247 -2.82 -16.63 6.65
CA THR A 247 -2.11 -15.76 7.61
C THR A 247 -1.51 -14.57 6.90
N VAL A 248 -1.80 -13.37 7.40
CA VAL A 248 -1.19 -12.11 7.00
C VAL A 248 -0.41 -11.55 8.19
N THR A 249 0.89 -11.33 8.00
CA THR A 249 1.76 -10.78 9.05
C THR A 249 2.37 -9.46 8.58
N ALA A 250 2.19 -8.39 9.36
CA ALA A 250 2.85 -7.11 9.13
C ALA A 250 2.92 -6.26 10.40
N ARG A 251 3.58 -5.10 10.40
CA ARG A 251 3.44 -4.12 11.50
C ARG A 251 2.13 -3.34 11.41
N LYS A 252 1.63 -3.11 10.19
CA LYS A 252 0.36 -2.44 9.92
C LYS A 252 -0.36 -3.12 8.78
N ILE A 253 -1.62 -3.46 9.00
CA ILE A 253 -2.51 -4.03 7.98
C ILE A 253 -3.70 -3.11 7.82
N ARG A 254 -3.91 -2.58 6.63
CA ARG A 254 -5.14 -1.89 6.23
C ARG A 254 -5.77 -2.62 5.06
N ILE A 255 -7.04 -2.99 5.20
CA ILE A 255 -7.82 -3.65 4.15
C ILE A 255 -9.08 -2.83 3.93
N THR A 256 -9.32 -2.41 2.68
CA THR A 256 -10.46 -1.61 2.29
C THR A 256 -11.20 -2.29 1.14
N ALA A 257 -12.48 -2.60 1.33
CA ALA A 257 -13.39 -3.05 0.29
C ALA A 257 -14.40 -1.92 0.01
N ASP A 258 -14.13 -1.07 -0.99
CA ASP A 258 -15.01 0.07 -1.31
C ASP A 258 -16.35 -0.38 -1.91
N GLY A 259 -16.39 -1.53 -2.58
CA GLY A 259 -17.56 -2.05 -3.27
C GLY A 259 -18.18 -3.28 -2.63
N GLY A 260 -17.50 -3.90 -1.67
CA GLY A 260 -17.86 -5.18 -1.07
C GLY A 260 -17.72 -5.22 0.45
N GLY A 261 -17.86 -6.42 1.00
CA GLY A 261 -17.58 -6.76 2.38
C GLY A 261 -16.17 -7.30 2.58
N ILE A 262 -15.84 -7.55 3.84
CA ILE A 262 -14.60 -8.19 4.26
C ILE A 262 -14.98 -9.40 5.12
N THR A 263 -14.44 -10.58 4.79
CA THR A 263 -14.55 -11.78 5.62
C THR A 263 -13.18 -12.24 6.05
N VAL A 264 -12.91 -12.25 7.36
CA VAL A 264 -11.79 -13.02 7.91
C VAL A 264 -12.31 -14.43 8.13
N GLY A 265 -11.89 -15.35 7.26
CA GLY A 265 -12.34 -16.73 7.19
C GLY A 265 -11.92 -17.55 8.41
N SER A 266 -12.43 -18.78 8.49
CA SER A 266 -12.18 -19.67 9.65
C SER A 266 -10.70 -20.00 9.88
N ARG A 267 -9.86 -19.83 8.85
CA ARG A 267 -8.40 -19.99 8.93
C ARG A 267 -7.66 -18.65 8.82
N GLY A 268 -8.41 -17.55 8.68
CA GLY A 268 -7.89 -16.21 8.51
C GLY A 268 -7.21 -15.72 9.79
N VAL A 269 -5.94 -15.32 9.65
CA VAL A 269 -5.16 -14.72 10.74
C VAL A 269 -4.59 -13.39 10.27
N LEU A 270 -4.85 -12.33 11.03
CA LEU A 270 -4.18 -11.03 10.88
C LEU A 270 -3.27 -10.82 12.09
N ASP A 271 -1.96 -10.97 11.89
CA ASP A 271 -0.97 -10.87 12.97
C ASP A 271 -0.12 -9.61 12.80
N VAL A 272 -0.29 -8.67 13.73
CA VAL A 272 0.52 -7.46 13.87
C VAL A 272 1.27 -7.40 15.20
N SER A 273 1.47 -8.55 15.84
CA SER A 273 2.17 -8.66 17.13
C SER A 273 3.66 -8.35 16.98
N ALA A 274 4.27 -7.75 18.01
CA ALA A 274 5.74 -7.65 18.07
C ALA A 274 6.28 -7.41 19.47
N ALA A 275 7.58 -7.72 19.60
CA ALA A 275 8.34 -7.52 20.82
C ALA A 275 8.59 -6.05 21.19
N THR A 276 8.30 -5.11 20.29
CA THR A 276 8.43 -3.66 20.52
C THR A 276 7.09 -2.96 20.77
N GLY A 277 6.00 -3.73 20.91
CA GLY A 277 4.63 -3.23 20.98
C GLY A 277 3.75 -3.77 19.85
N GLY A 278 2.46 -3.93 20.13
CA GLY A 278 1.48 -4.35 19.13
C GLY A 278 1.37 -3.35 17.97
N GLY A 279 1.13 -3.87 16.77
CA GLY A 279 0.90 -3.09 15.56
C GLY A 279 -0.56 -2.65 15.40
N SER A 280 -0.99 -2.38 14.17
CA SER A 280 -2.37 -1.95 13.90
C SER A 280 -3.04 -2.73 12.78
N VAL A 281 -4.29 -3.13 13.01
CA VAL A 281 -5.19 -3.67 11.98
C VAL A 281 -6.35 -2.70 11.77
N GLU A 282 -6.60 -2.31 10.51
CA GLU A 282 -7.74 -1.49 10.12
C GLU A 282 -8.50 -2.15 8.96
N LEU A 283 -9.75 -2.52 9.19
CA LEU A 283 -10.63 -3.13 8.20
C LEU A 283 -11.79 -2.20 7.87
N TYR A 284 -11.93 -1.81 6.61
CA TYR A 284 -12.97 -0.92 6.11
C TYR A 284 -13.80 -1.60 5.03
N ALA A 285 -14.97 -2.11 5.40
CA ALA A 285 -15.92 -2.71 4.48
C ALA A 285 -17.03 -1.73 4.12
N LYS A 286 -17.41 -1.64 2.84
CA LYS A 286 -18.68 -1.00 2.47
C LYS A 286 -19.83 -1.88 2.96
N ASN A 287 -19.83 -3.17 2.63
CA ASN A 287 -20.87 -4.11 3.08
C ASN A 287 -20.51 -4.69 4.45
N ASN A 288 -20.88 -5.95 4.70
CA ASN A 288 -20.64 -6.61 5.98
C ASN A 288 -19.14 -6.86 6.22
N LEU A 289 -18.76 -6.75 7.49
CA LEU A 289 -17.47 -7.23 7.98
C LEU A 289 -17.73 -8.45 8.85
N THR A 290 -17.24 -9.61 8.45
CA THR A 290 -17.44 -10.88 9.17
C THR A 290 -16.11 -11.41 9.69
N LEU A 291 -16.06 -11.74 10.97
CA LEU A 291 -15.03 -12.58 11.57
C LEU A 291 -15.65 -13.95 11.79
N GLU A 292 -15.24 -14.94 10.99
CA GLU A 292 -15.75 -16.31 11.04
C GLU A 292 -15.25 -17.05 12.29
N ALA A 293 -15.98 -18.07 12.72
CA ALA A 293 -15.53 -18.95 13.80
C ALA A 293 -14.15 -19.53 13.47
N GLY A 294 -13.18 -19.38 14.38
CA GLY A 294 -11.78 -19.78 14.16
C GLY A 294 -10.85 -18.66 13.67
N SER A 295 -11.40 -17.57 13.13
CA SER A 295 -10.61 -16.40 12.73
C SER A 295 -9.88 -15.77 13.92
N PHE A 296 -8.72 -15.17 13.65
CA PHE A 296 -7.91 -14.53 14.69
C PHE A 296 -7.27 -13.23 14.22
N ILE A 297 -7.53 -12.14 14.94
CA ILE A 297 -6.78 -10.89 14.80
C ILE A 297 -5.93 -10.73 16.06
N THR A 298 -4.62 -10.55 15.91
CA THR A 298 -3.74 -10.31 17.03
C THR A 298 -2.85 -9.10 16.79
N ALA A 299 -2.85 -8.20 17.76
CA ALA A 299 -2.00 -7.02 17.81
C ALA A 299 -1.29 -6.98 19.17
N SER A 300 -0.76 -8.11 19.63
CA SER A 300 -0.24 -8.23 20.99
C SER A 300 1.18 -7.64 21.08
N GLY A 301 1.46 -6.92 22.18
CA GLY A 301 2.83 -6.57 22.55
C GLY A 301 3.48 -7.77 23.21
N THR A 302 4.48 -8.38 22.58
CA THR A 302 5.04 -9.67 23.05
C THR A 302 6.31 -9.55 23.88
N GLY A 303 6.93 -8.36 23.89
CA GLY A 303 8.11 -8.08 24.69
C GLY A 303 7.74 -7.64 26.11
N TYR A 304 8.60 -7.90 27.09
CA TYR A 304 8.36 -7.44 28.46
C TYR A 304 8.19 -5.91 28.51
N GLY A 305 7.04 -5.45 29.02
CA GLY A 305 6.69 -4.03 29.08
C GLY A 305 6.20 -3.45 27.76
N SER A 306 5.93 -4.29 26.74
CA SER A 306 5.35 -3.86 25.49
C SER A 306 3.83 -3.78 25.59
N ASP A 307 3.29 -2.66 25.17
CA ASP A 307 1.84 -2.43 25.11
C ASP A 307 1.21 -3.21 23.95
N GLY A 308 -0.08 -3.51 24.12
CA GLY A 308 -0.94 -3.99 23.06
C GLY A 308 -1.20 -2.94 21.98
N GLY A 309 -1.57 -3.42 20.80
CA GLY A 309 -1.78 -2.63 19.59
C GLY A 309 -3.23 -2.20 19.41
N THR A 310 -3.60 -1.90 18.16
CA THR A 310 -4.94 -1.41 17.82
C THR A 310 -5.63 -2.25 16.76
N VAL A 311 -6.93 -2.43 16.94
CA VAL A 311 -7.80 -3.06 15.96
C VAL A 311 -8.99 -2.15 15.70
N LEU A 312 -9.16 -1.72 14.46
CA LEU A 312 -10.31 -0.95 14.00
C LEU A 312 -11.08 -1.75 12.96
N LEU A 313 -12.34 -2.03 13.25
CA LEU A 313 -13.29 -2.67 12.35
C LEU A 313 -14.37 -1.66 12.00
N SER A 314 -14.52 -1.36 10.71
CA SER A 314 -15.49 -0.40 10.22
C SER A 314 -16.29 -0.97 9.06
N SER A 315 -17.61 -0.98 9.19
CA SER A 315 -18.55 -1.30 8.11
C SER A 315 -19.47 -0.11 7.85
N TYR A 316 -19.63 0.30 6.58
CA TYR A 316 -20.41 1.50 6.22
C TYR A 316 -21.22 1.37 4.91
N TYR A 317 -22.39 0.72 4.94
CA TYR A 317 -23.43 0.90 3.90
C TYR A 317 -24.81 0.38 4.33
N ALA A 318 -25.81 1.27 4.44
CA ALA A 318 -27.22 0.93 4.71
C ALA A 318 -28.15 1.56 3.66
N GLY A 319 -27.88 1.26 2.39
CA GLY A 319 -28.74 1.67 1.27
C GLY A 319 -29.80 0.63 0.92
N ASP A 320 -29.44 -0.66 0.94
CA ASP A 320 -30.29 -1.75 0.50
C ASP A 320 -30.37 -2.85 1.57
N LEU A 321 -31.47 -3.59 1.52
CA LEU A 321 -31.51 -4.92 2.11
C LEU A 321 -30.72 -5.86 1.18
N ASP A 322 -30.05 -6.86 1.72
CA ASP A 322 -29.56 -7.96 0.89
C ASP A 322 -30.73 -8.67 0.17
N ALA A 323 -30.44 -9.64 -0.70
CA ALA A 323 -31.47 -10.41 -1.40
C ALA A 323 -32.46 -11.14 -0.45
N GLY A 324 -32.12 -11.27 0.83
CA GLY A 324 -32.92 -11.87 1.89
C GLY A 324 -33.66 -10.86 2.77
N GLY A 325 -33.59 -9.56 2.50
CA GLY A 325 -34.25 -8.55 3.32
C GLY A 325 -33.47 -8.12 4.57
N ASN A 326 -32.20 -8.48 4.72
CA ASN A 326 -31.39 -8.09 5.88
C ASN A 326 -30.66 -6.76 5.64
N PRO A 327 -30.52 -5.89 6.64
CA PRO A 327 -29.66 -4.72 6.55
C PRO A 327 -28.23 -5.11 6.17
N THR A 328 -27.69 -4.56 5.08
CA THR A 328 -26.25 -4.62 4.82
C THR A 328 -25.51 -3.64 5.73
N GLY A 329 -24.20 -3.83 5.90
CA GLY A 329 -23.35 -2.87 6.59
C GLY A 329 -23.32 -3.06 8.12
N GLY A 330 -23.07 -4.30 8.56
CA GLY A 330 -22.84 -4.64 9.96
C GLY A 330 -21.50 -5.32 10.21
N ILE A 331 -21.16 -5.44 11.49
CA ILE A 331 -20.03 -6.26 11.94
C ILE A 331 -20.60 -7.54 12.56
N LEU A 332 -20.20 -8.69 12.04
CA LEU A 332 -20.55 -10.02 12.55
C LEU A 332 -19.29 -10.69 13.13
N PHE A 333 -19.18 -10.70 14.45
CA PHE A 333 -18.11 -11.36 15.16
C PHE A 333 -18.62 -12.70 15.69
N LYS A 334 -18.40 -13.80 14.96
CA LYS A 334 -19.02 -15.10 15.30
C LYS A 334 -18.39 -15.75 16.53
N ASP A 335 -19.15 -16.63 17.17
CA ASP A 335 -18.66 -17.47 18.27
C ASP A 335 -17.40 -18.26 17.83
N GLY A 336 -16.38 -18.28 18.68
CA GLY A 336 -15.06 -18.85 18.40
C GLY A 336 -14.12 -17.99 17.54
N ALA A 337 -14.53 -16.82 17.07
CA ALA A 337 -13.62 -15.82 16.50
C ALA A 337 -12.92 -15.04 17.63
N ARG A 338 -11.69 -14.55 17.40
CA ARG A 338 -10.88 -13.91 18.46
C ARG A 338 -10.20 -12.62 18.02
N ILE A 339 -10.13 -11.66 18.93
CA ILE A 339 -9.26 -10.48 18.85
C ILE A 339 -8.39 -10.45 20.11
N ASP A 340 -7.06 -10.45 19.94
CA ASP A 340 -6.11 -10.29 21.05
C ASP A 340 -5.29 -9.01 20.86
N VAL A 341 -5.42 -8.09 21.80
CA VAL A 341 -4.65 -6.85 21.85
C VAL A 341 -3.89 -6.74 23.17
N SER A 342 -3.47 -7.86 23.76
CA SER A 342 -2.80 -7.89 25.05
C SER A 342 -1.42 -7.21 25.04
N GLY A 343 -1.09 -6.50 26.12
CA GLY A 343 0.29 -6.16 26.47
C GLY A 343 0.98 -7.31 27.22
N THR A 344 2.30 -7.22 27.38
CA THR A 344 3.09 -8.24 28.11
C THR A 344 3.78 -7.64 29.34
N GLY A 345 3.68 -8.32 30.49
CA GLY A 345 4.29 -7.90 31.75
C GLY A 345 3.63 -6.62 32.27
N PRO A 346 4.39 -5.52 32.51
CA PRO A 346 3.80 -4.23 32.87
C PRO A 346 3.23 -3.45 31.68
N GLY A 347 3.29 -3.99 30.45
CA GLY A 347 2.72 -3.35 29.27
C GLY A 347 1.19 -3.30 29.33
N GLU A 348 0.62 -2.18 28.89
CA GLU A 348 -0.82 -1.97 28.93
C GLU A 348 -1.54 -2.73 27.82
N GLY A 349 -2.83 -2.97 28.04
CA GLY A 349 -3.72 -3.50 27.02
C GLY A 349 -3.91 -2.55 25.83
N GLY A 350 -4.14 -3.10 24.65
CA GLY A 350 -4.40 -2.35 23.43
C GLY A 350 -5.84 -1.86 23.31
N THR A 351 -6.26 -1.44 22.11
CA THR A 351 -7.61 -0.89 21.89
C THR A 351 -8.34 -1.55 20.73
N VAL A 352 -9.65 -1.68 20.87
CA VAL A 352 -10.55 -2.16 19.82
C VAL A 352 -11.60 -1.10 19.51
N TRP A 353 -11.72 -0.69 18.26
CA TRP A 353 -12.73 0.22 17.76
C TRP A 353 -13.65 -0.50 16.79
N LEU A 354 -14.93 -0.59 17.12
CA LEU A 354 -15.97 -1.21 16.32
C LEU A 354 -16.90 -0.11 15.82
N ARG A 355 -16.92 0.12 14.51
CA ARG A 355 -17.78 1.12 13.87
C ARG A 355 -18.75 0.44 12.93
N ALA A 356 -20.04 0.56 13.21
CA ALA A 356 -21.09 0.02 12.36
C ALA A 356 -22.25 1.02 12.28
N LEU A 357 -23.12 0.84 11.30
CA LEU A 357 -24.34 1.64 11.20
C LEU A 357 -25.31 1.29 12.33
N ARG A 358 -26.19 2.22 12.67
CA ARG A 358 -27.33 1.94 13.55
C ARG A 358 -28.21 0.85 12.93
N ASN A 359 -28.67 -0.08 13.76
CA ASN A 359 -29.53 -1.17 13.33
C ASN A 359 -30.85 -0.62 12.77
N ARG A 360 -31.37 -1.27 11.72
CA ARG A 360 -32.63 -0.93 11.04
C ARG A 360 -33.67 -2.06 11.06
N SER A 361 -33.43 -3.15 11.78
CA SER A 361 -34.18 -4.40 11.67
C SER A 361 -35.67 -4.35 12.00
N ASP A 362 -36.22 -3.24 12.51
CA ASP A 362 -37.66 -3.10 12.82
C ASP A 362 -38.23 -1.69 12.56
N GLY A 363 -37.51 -0.86 11.80
CA GLY A 363 -37.87 0.55 11.59
C GLY A 363 -37.56 1.46 12.79
N THR A 364 -37.01 0.94 13.89
CA THR A 364 -36.46 1.71 15.01
C THR A 364 -34.94 1.54 15.09
N GLU A 365 -34.22 2.66 15.13
CA GLU A 365 -32.77 2.68 15.32
C GLU A 365 -32.45 2.65 16.81
N THR A 366 -32.57 1.49 17.46
CA THR A 366 -32.35 1.35 18.92
C THR A 366 -31.04 0.69 19.30
N ASP A 367 -30.24 0.27 18.31
CA ASP A 367 -28.97 -0.43 18.53
C ASP A 367 -27.97 -0.19 17.37
N LEU A 368 -26.76 -0.75 17.47
CA LEU A 368 -25.78 -0.88 16.39
C LEU A 368 -26.04 -2.16 15.61
N ASN A 369 -25.74 -2.15 14.31
CA ASN A 369 -25.68 -3.34 13.47
C ASN A 369 -24.39 -4.13 13.77
N LEU A 370 -24.32 -4.66 14.99
CA LEU A 370 -23.17 -5.34 15.57
C LEU A 370 -23.66 -6.62 16.26
N ALA A 371 -23.19 -7.76 15.78
CA ALA A 371 -23.38 -9.06 16.41
C ALA A 371 -22.07 -9.53 17.04
N MET A 372 -22.06 -9.63 18.37
CA MET A 372 -20.90 -10.05 19.17
C MET A 372 -21.12 -11.45 19.73
N GLY A 373 -20.39 -12.42 19.19
CA GLY A 373 -20.29 -13.78 19.71
C GLY A 373 -18.85 -14.23 19.98
N GLY A 374 -17.85 -13.57 19.40
CA GLY A 374 -16.42 -13.87 19.62
C GLY A 374 -15.81 -13.18 20.86
N ASP A 375 -14.53 -13.45 21.09
CA ASP A 375 -13.81 -12.99 22.28
C ASP A 375 -12.82 -11.86 21.99
N ILE A 376 -12.83 -10.81 22.82
CA ILE A 376 -11.78 -9.77 22.85
C ILE A 376 -10.94 -9.94 24.11
N SER A 377 -9.62 -10.06 23.94
CA SER A 377 -8.67 -10.23 25.04
C SER A 377 -7.68 -9.07 25.12
N GLY A 378 -7.33 -8.69 26.34
CA GLY A 378 -6.25 -7.73 26.60
C GLY A 378 -6.54 -6.28 26.21
N ALA A 379 -7.78 -5.91 25.91
CA ALA A 379 -8.12 -4.52 25.59
C ALA A 379 -8.15 -3.64 26.84
N SER A 380 -7.43 -2.52 26.83
CA SER A 380 -7.61 -1.44 27.80
C SER A 380 -8.88 -0.62 27.51
N ALA A 381 -9.32 -0.61 26.25
CA ALA A 381 -10.58 0.00 25.84
C ALA A 381 -11.20 -0.71 24.62
N VAL A 382 -12.52 -0.92 24.70
CA VAL A 382 -13.36 -1.31 23.55
C VAL A 382 -14.36 -0.19 23.29
N THR A 383 -14.30 0.41 22.11
CA THR A 383 -15.18 1.49 21.67
C THR A 383 -16.15 0.97 20.61
N ALA A 384 -17.45 1.15 20.85
CA ALA A 384 -18.48 0.90 19.85
C ALA A 384 -19.06 2.24 19.37
N GLU A 385 -18.92 2.52 18.07
CA GLU A 385 -19.41 3.74 17.42
C GLU A 385 -20.59 3.41 16.49
N ALA A 386 -21.74 4.00 16.80
CA ALA A 386 -22.95 3.89 15.99
C ALA A 386 -23.04 5.02 14.96
N ALA A 387 -22.83 4.71 13.69
CA ALA A 387 -22.87 5.69 12.61
C ALA A 387 -24.26 5.80 11.95
N ARG A 388 -24.59 7.00 11.47
CA ARG A 388 -25.76 7.25 10.63
C ARG A 388 -25.35 8.06 9.41
N ILE A 389 -25.76 7.61 8.22
CA ILE A 389 -25.51 8.31 6.95
C ILE A 389 -26.76 9.09 6.55
N TYR A 390 -26.59 10.38 6.28
CA TYR A 390 -27.63 11.25 5.74
C TYR A 390 -27.38 11.48 4.25
N SER A 391 -28.10 10.73 3.41
CA SER A 391 -27.99 10.83 1.95
C SER A 391 -29.00 11.83 1.40
N TYR A 392 -28.58 12.60 0.40
CA TYR A 392 -29.41 13.59 -0.27
C TYR A 392 -29.22 13.46 -1.78
N THR A 393 -30.30 13.69 -2.54
CA THR A 393 -30.24 13.70 -4.00
C THR A 393 -29.73 15.04 -4.50
N GLY A 394 -28.69 15.01 -5.34
CA GLY A 394 -28.07 16.22 -5.90
C GLY A 394 -27.24 17.02 -4.89
N ASN A 395 -26.92 18.26 -5.25
CA ASN A 395 -26.10 19.13 -4.41
C ASN A 395 -26.91 19.66 -3.23
N LYS A 396 -26.49 19.32 -2.01
CA LYS A 396 -27.02 19.91 -0.77
C LYS A 396 -25.98 20.83 -0.14
N SER A 397 -26.36 22.08 0.12
CA SER A 397 -25.62 22.92 1.06
C SER A 397 -25.95 22.49 2.49
N ILE A 398 -24.93 22.14 3.27
CA ILE A 398 -25.09 21.79 4.69
C ILE A 398 -25.29 23.08 5.48
N SER A 399 -26.46 23.22 6.08
CA SER A 399 -26.81 24.38 6.92
C SER A 399 -26.61 24.10 8.40
N ALA A 400 -26.61 25.16 9.21
CA ALA A 400 -26.63 25.02 10.67
C ALA A 400 -27.87 24.26 11.18
N ASN A 401 -29.00 24.35 10.46
CA ASN A 401 -30.21 23.59 10.78
C ASN A 401 -30.02 22.09 10.55
N ASP A 402 -29.31 21.70 9.49
CA ASP A 402 -28.99 20.30 9.23
C ASP A 402 -28.12 19.72 10.34
N ILE A 403 -27.05 20.43 10.72
CA ILE A 403 -26.15 20.02 11.81
C ILE A 403 -26.93 19.90 13.13
N LYS A 404 -27.81 20.85 13.43
CA LYS A 404 -28.65 20.81 14.64
C LYS A 404 -29.61 19.62 14.61
N ALA A 405 -30.20 19.31 13.45
CA ALA A 405 -31.08 18.15 13.29
C ALA A 405 -30.32 16.84 13.49
N TRP A 406 -29.13 16.68 12.89
CA TRP A 406 -28.31 15.48 13.03
C TRP A 406 -27.80 15.28 14.46
N LYS A 407 -27.46 16.38 15.15
CA LYS A 407 -27.11 16.34 16.57
C LYS A 407 -28.30 15.87 17.42
N SER A 408 -29.48 16.45 17.20
CA SER A 408 -30.70 16.05 17.94
C SER A 408 -31.08 14.59 17.68
N ASP A 409 -30.96 14.10 16.44
CA ASP A 409 -31.15 12.69 16.10
C ASP A 409 -30.15 11.78 16.83
N SER A 410 -28.89 12.17 16.89
CA SER A 410 -27.86 11.39 17.59
C SER A 410 -28.07 11.38 19.11
N GLU A 411 -28.49 12.50 19.71
CA GLU A 411 -28.88 12.57 21.13
C GLU A 411 -30.08 11.67 21.43
N LYS A 412 -31.11 11.68 20.55
CA LYS A 412 -32.27 10.79 20.68
C LYS A 412 -31.86 9.32 20.62
N PHE A 413 -31.03 8.97 19.64
CA PHE A 413 -30.48 7.62 19.52
C PHE A 413 -29.79 7.18 20.82
N LEU A 414 -28.83 7.98 21.30
CA LEU A 414 -28.09 7.67 22.54
C LEU A 414 -29.01 7.56 23.77
N SER A 415 -30.09 8.33 23.83
CA SER A 415 -31.08 8.24 24.91
C SER A 415 -31.99 7.01 24.82
N SER A 416 -32.18 6.45 23.62
CA SER A 416 -33.02 5.28 23.37
C SER A 416 -32.28 3.95 23.46
N VAL A 417 -30.97 3.95 23.23
CA VAL A 417 -30.14 2.75 23.24
C VAL A 417 -29.97 2.24 24.66
N ASN A 418 -30.13 0.93 24.85
CA ASN A 418 -29.76 0.28 26.11
C ASN A 418 -28.24 0.12 26.19
N VAL A 419 -27.56 1.18 26.65
CA VAL A 419 -26.09 1.20 26.77
C VAL A 419 -25.56 0.08 27.67
N ALA A 420 -26.31 -0.33 28.70
CA ALA A 420 -25.90 -1.43 29.57
C ALA A 420 -25.91 -2.78 28.83
N ALA A 421 -26.96 -3.06 28.05
CA ALA A 421 -27.02 -4.24 27.21
C ALA A 421 -25.96 -4.22 26.10
N MET A 422 -25.67 -3.05 25.53
CA MET A 422 -24.60 -2.88 24.55
C MET A 422 -23.23 -3.18 25.17
N ARG A 423 -22.94 -2.64 26.35
CA ARG A 423 -21.70 -2.92 27.09
C ARG A 423 -21.59 -4.38 27.50
N ALA A 424 -22.70 -5.06 27.81
CA ALA A 424 -22.67 -6.48 28.19
C ALA A 424 -22.36 -7.42 27.02
N ARG A 425 -22.40 -6.93 25.76
CA ARG A 425 -22.04 -7.68 24.55
C ARG A 425 -20.58 -7.47 24.12
N LEU A 426 -19.93 -6.43 24.64
CA LEU A 426 -18.53 -6.07 24.35
C LEU A 426 -17.64 -6.66 25.44
#